data_AF-A0A1V9A975-F1
#
_entry.id   AF-A0A1V9A975-F1
#
_cell.length_a   1.000
_cell.length_b   1.000
_cell.length_c   1.000
_cell.angle_alpha   90.00
_cell.angle_beta   90.00
_cell.angle_gamma   90.00
#
_symmetry.space_group_name_H-M   'P 1'
#
loop_
_entity.id
_entity.type
_entity.pdbx_description
1 polymer ?
#
loop_
_entity_poly.entity_id
_entity_poly.type
_entity_poly.pdbx_seq_one_letter_code
_entity_poly.pdbx_strand_id
1 'polypeptide(L)'
;MSIAPQAPGLGMGSVHVVGDPSHRIVLADGLAVEILASYPVRPDADLYSLAVAIEFRCGHCRHESEATLVAVRDHALLCPGCYADLDLVRGPPVMEIAPVQRSAA
;
A
#
# COMPACT_ATOMS: atom_id res chain seq x y z
N MET A 1 28.40 -31.64 13.58
CA MET A 1 28.87 -30.52 12.74
C MET A 1 27.77 -30.22 11.72
N SER A 2 27.24 -29.00 11.75
CA SER A 2 26.22 -28.47 10.82
C SER A 2 26.87 -27.94 9.53
N ILE A 3 26.07 -27.84 8.45
CA ILE A 3 26.09 -26.94 7.27
C ILE A 3 25.47 -27.73 6.09
N ALA A 4 24.56 -27.27 5.24
CA ALA A 4 23.58 -26.18 5.19
C ALA A 4 22.67 -26.50 3.97
N PRO A 5 21.40 -26.08 3.91
CA PRO A 5 20.61 -26.14 2.68
C PRO A 5 21.09 -25.06 1.69
N GLN A 6 21.40 -25.46 0.46
CA GLN A 6 21.56 -24.56 -0.71
C GLN A 6 20.33 -24.79 -1.62
N ALA A 7 19.72 -23.87 -2.36
CA ALA A 7 19.92 -22.46 -2.71
C ALA A 7 18.53 -21.91 -3.15
N PRO A 8 18.39 -20.64 -3.55
CA PRO A 8 18.03 -20.43 -4.95
C PRO A 8 18.95 -19.44 -5.66
N GLY A 9 19.48 -19.83 -6.82
CA GLY A 9 20.17 -18.92 -7.74
C GLY A 9 19.18 -17.89 -8.28
N LEU A 10 19.33 -16.64 -7.85
CA LEU A 10 18.57 -15.50 -8.37
C LEU A 10 19.18 -15.10 -9.72
N GLY A 11 18.36 -15.11 -10.78
CA GLY A 11 18.80 -14.92 -12.17
C GLY A 11 19.43 -13.56 -12.45
N MET A 12 20.51 -13.56 -13.23
CA MET A 12 21.19 -12.37 -13.74
C MET A 12 20.59 -11.98 -15.11
N GLY A 13 19.51 -11.21 -15.11
CA GLY A 13 19.04 -10.48 -16.29
C GLY A 13 19.48 -9.01 -16.23
N SER A 14 19.65 -8.34 -17.38
CA SER A 14 20.01 -6.91 -17.41
C SER A 14 18.84 -6.06 -16.94
N VAL A 15 19.01 -5.38 -15.81
CA VAL A 15 18.07 -4.38 -15.27
C VAL A 15 18.54 -3.00 -15.69
N HIS A 16 17.67 -2.22 -16.33
CA HIS A 16 17.89 -0.79 -16.56
C HIS A 16 16.88 0.00 -15.74
N VAL A 17 17.38 0.86 -14.84
CA VAL A 17 16.59 1.79 -14.04
C VAL A 17 16.86 3.19 -14.57
N VAL A 18 15.81 3.91 -14.97
CA VAL A 18 15.87 5.33 -15.34
C VAL A 18 14.97 6.08 -14.37
N GLY A 19 15.57 6.93 -13.52
CA GLY A 19 14.85 7.81 -12.58
C GLY A 19 14.98 9.27 -13.01
N ASP A 20 13.86 9.99 -13.02
CA ASP A 20 13.78 11.44 -13.23
C ASP A 20 14.14 12.19 -11.91
N PRO A 21 14.81 13.36 -11.93
CA PRO A 21 15.43 13.93 -10.75
C PRO A 21 14.44 14.81 -9.96
N SER A 22 14.36 14.54 -8.66
CA SER A 22 13.71 15.37 -7.62
C SER A 22 12.22 15.12 -7.38
N HIS A 23 11.82 13.87 -7.14
CA HIS A 23 10.53 13.55 -6.53
C HIS A 23 10.73 13.30 -5.04
N ARG A 24 10.20 14.20 -4.18
CA ARG A 24 10.24 14.06 -2.72
C ARG A 24 8.86 14.29 -2.12
N ILE A 25 8.54 13.57 -1.06
CA ILE A 25 7.42 13.92 -0.16
C ILE A 25 7.98 14.87 0.89
N VAL A 26 7.26 15.96 1.16
CA VAL A 26 7.55 16.85 2.28
C VAL A 26 6.49 16.62 3.35
N LEU A 27 6.92 16.19 4.53
CA LEU A 27 6.07 15.97 5.68
C LEU A 27 5.73 17.30 6.38
N ALA A 28 4.74 17.28 7.27
CA ALA A 28 4.25 18.47 7.97
C ALA A 28 5.31 19.12 8.89
N ASP A 29 6.30 18.36 9.35
CA ASP A 29 7.46 18.85 10.12
C ASP A 29 8.58 19.42 9.23
N GLY A 30 8.39 19.43 7.91
CA GLY A 30 9.37 19.89 6.93
C GLY A 30 10.39 18.83 6.50
N LEU A 31 10.30 17.59 7.00
CA LEU A 31 11.15 16.51 6.55
C LEU A 31 10.85 16.19 5.07
N ALA A 32 11.89 16.27 4.24
CA ALA A 32 11.81 15.90 2.83
C ALA A 32 12.40 14.51 2.61
N VAL A 33 11.60 13.60 2.05
CA VAL A 33 12.01 12.22 1.80
C VAL A 33 11.95 11.91 0.32
N GLU A 34 13.04 11.37 -0.21
CA GLU A 34 13.18 10.97 -1.61
C GLU A 34 12.22 9.82 -1.96
N ILE A 35 11.56 9.96 -3.12
CA ILE A 35 10.71 8.94 -3.72
C ILE A 35 11.56 8.13 -4.69
N LEU A 36 11.67 6.82 -4.44
CA LEU A 36 12.34 5.87 -5.31
C LEU A 36 11.46 5.42 -6.49
N ALA A 37 10.16 5.31 -6.25
CA ALA A 37 9.20 4.89 -7.26
C ALA A 37 7.80 5.44 -6.99
N SER A 38 7.05 5.70 -8.08
CA SER A 38 5.65 6.11 -8.05
C SER A 38 4.79 5.05 -8.74
N TYR A 39 3.67 4.69 -8.12
CA TYR A 39 2.72 3.70 -8.61
C TYR A 39 1.33 4.35 -8.75
N PRO A 40 1.01 4.96 -9.90
CA PRO A 40 -0.29 5.60 -10.15
C PRO A 40 -1.36 4.54 -10.46
N VAL A 41 -1.66 3.68 -9.48
CA VAL A 41 -2.57 2.54 -9.64
C VAL A 41 -4.03 2.97 -9.51
N ARG A 42 -4.32 4.01 -8.71
CA ARG A 42 -5.67 4.49 -8.43
C ARG A 42 -5.80 5.98 -8.81
N PRO A 43 -6.99 6.42 -9.27
CA PRO A 43 -7.20 7.82 -9.62
C PRO A 43 -7.32 8.75 -8.41
N ASP A 44 -7.66 8.22 -7.22
CA ASP A 44 -7.90 8.99 -6.00
C ASP A 44 -6.80 8.80 -4.93
N ALA A 45 -5.77 8.00 -5.22
CA ALA A 45 -4.65 7.78 -4.31
C ALA A 45 -3.40 7.34 -5.08
N ASP A 46 -2.31 8.08 -4.92
CA ASP A 46 -1.00 7.70 -5.45
C ASP A 46 -0.21 6.91 -4.41
N LEU A 47 0.45 5.84 -4.83
CA LEU A 47 1.30 5.03 -3.97
C LEU A 47 2.78 5.30 -4.31
N TYR A 48 3.61 5.49 -3.28
CA TYR A 48 5.02 5.83 -3.44
C TYR A 48 5.91 4.92 -2.60
N SER A 49 7.05 4.52 -3.17
CA SER A 49 8.17 3.93 -2.44
C SER A 49 9.20 5.01 -2.10
N LEU A 50 9.64 5.05 -0.84
CA LEU A 50 10.52 6.05 -0.28
C LEU A 50 11.92 5.47 -0.01
N ALA A 51 12.94 6.33 -0.05
CA ALA A 51 14.33 5.96 0.20
C ALA A 51 14.60 5.54 1.65
N VAL A 52 13.82 6.06 2.60
CA VAL A 52 13.89 5.74 4.02
C VAL A 52 12.49 5.54 4.59
N ALA A 53 12.40 4.81 5.70
CA ALA A 53 11.15 4.67 6.43
C ALA A 53 10.80 6.01 7.10
N ILE A 54 9.51 6.34 7.13
CA ILE A 54 8.99 7.50 7.86
C ILE A 54 7.97 7.04 8.88
N GLU A 55 7.94 7.72 10.02
CA GLU A 55 6.88 7.62 11.02
C GLU A 55 5.78 8.64 10.68
N PHE A 56 4.53 8.20 10.68
CA PHE A 56 3.39 9.05 10.43
C PHE A 56 2.10 8.47 11.01
N ARG A 57 1.16 9.36 11.31
CA ARG A 57 -0.20 8.95 11.65
C ARG A 57 -1.04 8.79 10.39
N CYS A 58 -1.57 7.59 10.16
CA CYS A 58 -2.44 7.31 9.01
C CYS A 58 -3.69 8.22 9.02
N GLY A 59 -3.96 8.90 7.89
CA GLY A 59 -5.11 9.77 7.71
C GLY A 59 -6.46 9.06 7.83
N HIS A 60 -6.50 7.74 7.60
CA HIS A 60 -7.71 6.92 7.67
C HIS A 60 -7.89 6.22 9.03
N CYS A 61 -7.04 5.24 9.36
CA CYS A 61 -7.20 4.45 10.60
C CYS A 61 -6.63 5.13 11.85
N ARG A 62 -5.94 6.28 11.71
CA ARG A 62 -5.37 7.07 12.81
C ARG A 62 -4.30 6.37 13.65
N HIS A 63 -3.85 5.19 13.26
CA HIS A 63 -2.72 4.52 13.90
C HIS A 63 -1.40 5.15 13.45
N GLU A 64 -0.44 5.20 14.36
CA GLU A 64 0.96 5.49 14.05
C GLU A 64 1.53 4.33 13.23
N SER A 65 2.25 4.65 12.16
CA SER A 65 2.81 3.70 11.21
C SER A 65 4.22 4.11 10.85
N GLU A 66 5.11 3.14 10.72
CA GLU A 66 6.44 3.30 10.15
C GLU A 66 6.52 2.51 8.84
N ALA A 67 6.82 3.17 7.71
CA ALA A 67 6.88 2.49 6.42
C ALA A 67 7.75 3.22 5.40
N THR A 68 8.33 2.45 4.46
CA THR A 68 8.95 2.93 3.22
C THR A 68 7.97 2.97 2.05
N LEU A 69 6.77 2.43 2.23
CA LEU A 69 5.70 2.41 1.22
C LEU A 69 4.50 3.16 1.79
N VAL A 70 4.11 4.25 1.13
CA VAL A 70 3.03 5.12 1.61
C VAL A 70 2.13 5.53 0.47
N ALA A 71 0.83 5.65 0.74
CA ALA A 71 -0.09 6.25 -0.20
C ALA A 71 -0.42 7.69 0.20
N VAL A 72 -0.60 8.57 -0.78
CA VAL A 72 -1.04 9.95 -0.59
C VAL A 72 -2.43 10.09 -1.20
N ARG A 73 -3.37 10.56 -0.38
CA ARG A 73 -4.73 10.88 -0.81
C ARG A 73 -5.18 12.14 -0.09
N ASP A 74 -5.72 13.12 -0.82
CA ASP A 74 -6.21 14.38 -0.27
C ASP A 74 -5.18 15.06 0.68
N HIS A 75 -3.90 15.04 0.30
CA HIS A 75 -2.75 15.52 1.10
C HIS A 75 -2.49 14.78 2.43
N ALA A 76 -3.16 13.66 2.70
CA ALA A 76 -2.92 12.81 3.86
C ALA A 76 -2.16 11.53 3.48
N LEU A 77 -1.27 11.09 4.38
CA LEU A 77 -0.59 9.80 4.26
C LEU A 77 -1.49 8.67 4.74
N LEU A 78 -1.53 7.59 3.97
CA LEU A 78 -2.22 6.34 4.31
C LEU A 78 -1.21 5.21 4.46
N CYS A 79 -1.41 4.36 5.47
CA CYS A 79 -0.61 3.16 5.63
C CYS A 79 -0.94 2.13 4.53
N PRO A 80 -0.03 1.18 4.23
CA PRO A 80 -0.25 0.16 3.19
C PRO A 80 -1.54 -0.64 3.38
N GLY A 81 -1.92 -0.94 4.62
CA GLY A 81 -3.17 -1.64 4.94
C GLY A 81 -4.40 -0.84 4.49
N CYS A 82 -4.53 0.41 4.95
CA CYS A 82 -5.67 1.25 4.56
C CYS A 82 -5.70 1.52 3.05
N TYR A 83 -4.54 1.62 2.40
CA TYR A 83 -4.48 1.74 0.93
C TYR A 83 -4.98 0.48 0.22
N ALA A 84 -4.62 -0.70 0.70
CA ALA A 84 -5.12 -1.98 0.15
C ALA A 84 -6.64 -2.12 0.34
N ASP A 85 -7.17 -1.60 1.45
CA ASP A 85 -8.60 -1.66 1.77
C ASP A 85 -9.46 -0.63 1.00
N LEU A 86 -8.86 0.32 0.26
CA LEU A 86 -9.61 1.33 -0.50
C LEU A 86 -10.54 0.71 -1.58
N ASP A 87 -10.32 -0.54 -2.01
CA ASP A 87 -11.24 -1.28 -2.90
C ASP A 87 -12.28 -2.13 -2.18
N LEU A 88 -12.16 -2.35 -0.86
CA LEU A 88 -13.03 -3.28 -0.13
C LEU A 88 -14.31 -2.62 0.41
N VAL A 89 -14.50 -1.31 0.25
CA VAL A 89 -15.68 -0.59 0.76
C VAL A 89 -16.68 -0.25 -0.36
N ARG A 90 -17.45 -1.29 -0.76
CA ARG A 90 -18.89 -1.34 -1.12
C ARG A 90 -19.17 -2.47 -2.13
N GLY A 91 -19.16 -3.70 -1.65
CA GLY A 91 -20.16 -4.66 -2.14
C GLY A 91 -21.53 -4.26 -1.56
N PRO A 92 -22.65 -4.38 -2.30
CA PRO A 92 -23.97 -4.21 -1.70
C PRO A 92 -24.10 -5.17 -0.50
N PRO A 93 -24.90 -4.84 0.54
CA PRO A 93 -25.17 -5.80 1.59
C PRO A 93 -25.66 -7.08 0.92
N VAL A 94 -25.00 -8.21 1.20
CA VAL A 94 -25.48 -9.52 0.79
C VAL A 94 -26.86 -9.65 1.41
N MET A 95 -27.89 -9.42 0.58
CA MET A 95 -29.26 -9.56 0.99
C MET A 95 -29.43 -11.06 1.22
N GLU A 96 -29.38 -11.47 2.49
CA GLU A 96 -29.59 -12.83 2.94
C GLU A 96 -30.97 -13.26 2.43
N ILE A 97 -30.97 -14.09 1.38
CA ILE A 97 -32.21 -14.63 0.82
C ILE A 97 -32.75 -15.58 1.88
N ALA A 98 -33.76 -15.12 2.62
CA ALA A 98 -34.48 -15.97 3.57
C ALA A 98 -34.99 -17.23 2.83
N PRO A 99 -34.80 -18.43 3.37
CA PRO A 99 -35.30 -19.65 2.73
C PRO A 99 -36.83 -19.59 2.68
N VAL A 100 -37.37 -19.70 1.47
CA VAL A 100 -38.81 -19.88 1.21
C VAL A 100 -39.28 -21.13 1.96
N GLN A 101 -40.08 -20.94 3.03
CA GLN A 101 -40.82 -22.02 3.64
C GLN A 101 -41.84 -22.53 2.62
N ARG A 102 -41.61 -23.73 2.07
CA ARG A 102 -42.65 -24.48 1.37
C ARG A 102 -43.65 -24.99 2.41
N SER A 103 -44.76 -24.27 2.58
CA SER A 103 -45.95 -24.82 3.21
C SER A 103 -46.47 -25.99 2.38
N ALA A 104 -46.36 -27.21 2.92
CA ALA A 104 -47.14 -28.33 2.44
C ALA A 104 -48.51 -28.28 3.13
N ALA A 105 -49.56 -28.26 2.33
CA ALA A 105 -50.94 -28.52 2.74
C ALA A 105 -51.19 -30.02 2.81
#